data_AF-A0A2S8HP66-F1
#
_entry.id   AF-A0A2S8HP66-F1
#
_cell.length_a   1.000
_cell.length_b   1.000
_cell.length_c   1.000
_cell.angle_alpha   90.00
_cell.angle_beta   90.00
_cell.angle_gamma   90.00
#
_symmetry.space_group_name_H-M   'P 1'
#
loop_
_entity.id
_entity.type
_entity.pdbx_description
1 polymer ?
#
loop_
_entity_poly.entity_id
_entity_poly.type
_entity_poly.pdbx_seq_one_letter_code
_entity_poly.pdbx_strand_id
1 'polypeptide(L)'
;MSFQTAFAIPVTVNDAGQLDAHFAGSGKTQVYFAGSTSSRVNGVAIDPAGRILVAAKVGTPGGSRFGLARLLEDGSADLTFGKQGSIIGQFAHGYEGMAGTVRLLADGHILVAGLHYENAHSTLPALAMFDQRGCLIEDFGDHGRCVVRLPGNLSQGARDAWLPPGVSGTEACDVCVQDDGRILLLANHHFELADHVGMLIRLNADGSLDNTFNGRGFVMVRHLLMNTWLNSLMVQRDGRVLVGGSINFPEEGLLARYHSDGRLDDGFAVDGFMTFKAWGHSAQVCQIVQHENGDLHCFGGSREPTHCLALNLHSNGRPDIHCNGGQPQLLEIGHSGCQWTAAQVQPDGRVLAVGVTVGGLEGDFILARYLPSGALDCSFANGQGWVRTRLSRGPDTATSLAVQADGCIVVGGYSLDGNYRAVVARYQH
;
A
#
# COMPACT_ATOMS: atom_id res chain seq x y z
N MET A 1 40.54 47.04 -21.91
CA MET A 1 39.16 46.54 -21.71
C MET A 1 39.26 45.05 -21.43
N SER A 2 38.89 44.64 -20.22
CA SER A 2 38.83 43.23 -19.82
C SER A 2 37.48 42.67 -20.26
N PHE A 3 37.46 41.69 -21.17
CA PHE A 3 36.23 40.99 -21.52
C PHE A 3 36.01 39.86 -20.51
N GLN A 4 34.93 39.96 -19.73
CA GLN A 4 34.41 38.86 -18.95
C GLN A 4 33.50 38.02 -19.85
N THR A 5 33.92 36.80 -20.16
CA THR A 5 33.07 35.80 -20.78
C THR A 5 32.21 35.16 -19.69
N ALA A 6 30.92 35.43 -19.70
CA ALA A 6 29.96 34.71 -18.87
C ALA A 6 29.64 33.36 -19.55
N PHE A 7 29.95 32.26 -18.89
CA PHE A 7 29.42 30.95 -19.26
C PHE A 7 27.97 30.89 -18.80
N ALA A 8 27.05 30.60 -19.71
CA ALA A 8 25.70 30.19 -19.34
C ALA A 8 25.83 28.88 -18.56
N ILE A 9 25.48 28.90 -17.27
CA ILE A 9 25.26 27.67 -16.52
C ILE A 9 24.10 26.96 -17.25
N PRO A 10 24.24 25.69 -17.67
CA PRO A 10 23.13 24.98 -18.26
C PRO A 10 21.98 25.03 -17.27
N VAL A 11 20.80 25.44 -17.75
CA VAL A 11 19.57 25.32 -16.96
C VAL A 11 19.50 23.85 -16.56
N THR A 12 19.64 23.56 -15.26
CA THR A 12 19.34 22.24 -14.73
C THR A 12 17.87 22.01 -15.05
N VAL A 13 17.60 21.18 -16.06
CA VAL A 13 16.25 20.70 -16.33
C VAL A 13 15.88 19.91 -15.09
N ASN A 14 14.89 20.41 -14.36
CA ASN A 14 14.40 19.74 -13.19
C ASN A 14 13.47 18.61 -13.66
N ASP A 15 14.05 17.44 -13.87
CA ASP A 15 13.32 16.27 -14.34
C ASP A 15 12.56 15.56 -13.21
N ALA A 16 12.62 16.08 -11.97
CA ALA A 16 11.89 15.54 -10.82
C ALA A 16 10.39 15.40 -11.11
N GLY A 17 9.89 14.18 -10.95
CA GLY A 17 8.50 13.83 -11.25
C GLY A 17 8.21 13.54 -12.72
N GLN A 18 9.21 13.58 -13.61
CA GLN A 18 9.07 13.07 -14.97
C GLN A 18 9.32 11.55 -15.01
N LEU A 19 8.72 10.87 -15.98
CA LEU A 19 9.01 9.47 -16.25
C LEU A 19 10.48 9.30 -16.64
N ASP A 20 11.15 8.32 -16.03
CA ASP A 20 12.54 8.04 -16.34
C ASP A 20 12.66 7.23 -17.64
N ALA A 21 13.02 7.89 -18.74
CA ALA A 21 13.16 7.27 -20.05
C ALA A 21 14.14 6.08 -20.11
N HIS A 22 15.08 5.95 -19.16
CA HIS A 22 16.03 4.83 -19.11
C HIS A 22 15.40 3.55 -18.57
N PHE A 23 14.31 3.64 -17.81
CA PHE A 23 13.58 2.49 -17.32
C PHE A 23 12.73 1.85 -18.42
N ALA A 24 13.05 0.62 -18.79
CA ALA A 24 12.40 -0.14 -19.86
C ALA A 24 12.24 0.65 -21.18
N GLY A 25 13.15 1.62 -21.44
CA GLY A 25 13.17 2.47 -22.63
C GLY A 25 12.02 3.48 -22.76
N SER A 26 11.12 3.59 -21.77
CA SER A 26 9.96 4.49 -21.84
C SER A 26 9.45 5.00 -20.49
N GLY A 27 10.15 4.73 -19.40
CA GLY A 27 9.70 5.04 -18.04
C GLY A 27 8.65 4.10 -17.49
N LYS A 28 8.20 3.11 -18.26
CA LYS A 28 7.20 2.14 -17.83
C LYS A 28 7.38 0.78 -18.49
N THR A 29 6.94 -0.25 -17.79
CA THR A 29 6.98 -1.63 -18.27
C THR A 29 5.71 -2.37 -17.85
N GLN A 30 5.25 -3.29 -18.69
CA GLN A 30 4.17 -4.20 -18.35
C GLN A 30 4.74 -5.43 -17.65
N VAL A 31 4.14 -5.82 -16.52
CA VAL A 31 4.54 -7.03 -15.80
C VAL A 31 3.82 -8.23 -16.40
N TYR A 32 4.60 -9.17 -16.94
CA TYR A 32 4.07 -10.34 -17.62
C TYR A 32 3.96 -11.55 -16.68
N PHE A 33 2.78 -12.16 -16.66
CA PHE A 33 2.51 -13.43 -16.00
C PHE A 33 2.07 -14.44 -17.06
N ALA A 34 2.90 -15.45 -17.33
CA ALA A 34 2.67 -16.38 -18.43
C ALA A 34 1.35 -17.14 -18.30
N GLY A 35 0.50 -17.10 -19.33
CA GLY A 35 -0.82 -17.75 -19.34
C GLY A 35 -1.92 -16.99 -18.58
N SER A 36 -1.66 -15.76 -18.15
CA SER A 36 -2.68 -14.90 -17.53
C SER A 36 -3.64 -14.30 -18.55
N THR A 37 -4.90 -14.14 -18.15
CA THR A 37 -5.94 -13.40 -18.89
C THR A 37 -6.00 -11.93 -18.46
N SER A 38 -5.60 -11.63 -17.23
CA SER A 38 -5.49 -10.27 -16.68
C SER A 38 -4.48 -10.23 -15.53
N SER A 39 -3.94 -9.06 -15.23
CA SER A 39 -3.05 -8.84 -14.09
C SER A 39 -3.27 -7.46 -13.48
N ARG A 40 -3.19 -7.35 -12.16
CA ARG A 40 -3.30 -6.09 -11.40
C ARG A 40 -2.25 -6.05 -10.30
N VAL A 41 -1.34 -5.07 -10.34
CA VAL A 41 -0.36 -4.88 -9.26
C VAL A 41 -1.06 -4.28 -8.05
N ASN A 42 -0.80 -4.84 -6.88
CA ASN A 42 -1.29 -4.32 -5.60
C ASN A 42 -0.14 -3.85 -4.69
N GLY A 43 1.06 -4.44 -4.83
CA GLY A 43 2.22 -4.10 -4.02
C GLY A 43 3.53 -4.18 -4.81
N VAL A 44 4.43 -3.25 -4.53
CA VAL A 44 5.83 -3.31 -4.99
C VAL A 44 6.79 -3.23 -3.81
N ALA A 45 7.95 -3.87 -3.93
CA ALA A 45 9.06 -3.73 -3.01
C ALA A 45 10.38 -3.75 -3.79
N ILE A 46 11.41 -3.12 -3.25
CA ILE A 46 12.75 -3.11 -3.84
C ILE A 46 13.68 -3.87 -2.90
N ASP A 47 14.51 -4.75 -3.47
CA ASP A 47 15.54 -5.44 -2.70
C ASP A 47 16.87 -4.68 -2.67
N PRO A 48 17.84 -5.06 -1.81
CA PRO A 48 19.12 -4.36 -1.71
C PRO A 48 19.95 -4.35 -3.00
N ALA A 49 19.64 -5.20 -3.97
CA ALA A 49 20.28 -5.23 -5.28
C ALA A 49 19.55 -4.35 -6.32
N GLY A 50 18.56 -3.55 -5.90
CA GLY A 50 17.79 -2.66 -6.78
C GLY A 50 16.71 -3.36 -7.60
N ARG A 51 16.52 -4.68 -7.43
CA ARG A 51 15.50 -5.45 -8.15
C ARG A 51 14.13 -5.17 -7.56
N ILE A 52 13.11 -5.21 -8.41
CA ILE A 52 11.74 -4.83 -8.06
C ILE A 52 10.88 -6.09 -7.96
N LEU A 53 10.32 -6.35 -6.78
CA LEU A 53 9.32 -7.38 -6.54
C LEU A 53 7.93 -6.81 -6.75
N VAL A 54 7.05 -7.59 -7.38
CA VAL A 54 5.68 -7.17 -7.74
C VAL A 54 4.68 -8.22 -7.27
N ALA A 55 3.80 -7.84 -6.35
CA ALA A 55 2.64 -8.61 -5.93
C ALA A 55 1.40 -8.23 -6.76
N ALA A 56 0.67 -9.23 -7.26
CA ALA A 56 -0.48 -9.01 -8.13
C ALA A 56 -1.66 -9.95 -7.88
N LYS A 57 -2.86 -9.51 -8.28
CA LYS A 57 -3.95 -10.42 -8.65
C LYS A 57 -3.80 -10.81 -10.11
N VAL A 58 -3.78 -12.10 -10.39
CA VAL A 58 -3.64 -12.63 -11.74
C VAL A 58 -4.88 -13.43 -12.10
N GLY A 59 -5.56 -13.02 -13.18
CA GLY A 59 -6.65 -13.80 -13.77
C GLY A 59 -6.09 -14.94 -14.62
N THR A 60 -6.66 -16.13 -14.47
CA THR A 60 -6.37 -17.29 -15.31
C THR A 60 -7.68 -17.91 -15.80
N PRO A 61 -7.66 -18.82 -16.78
CA PRO A 61 -8.87 -19.57 -17.16
C PRO A 61 -9.51 -20.34 -15.99
N GLY A 62 -8.73 -20.70 -14.96
CA GLY A 62 -9.19 -21.41 -13.76
C GLY A 62 -9.57 -20.49 -12.58
N GLY A 63 -9.75 -19.19 -12.81
CA GLY A 63 -10.05 -18.20 -11.78
C GLY A 63 -8.83 -17.36 -11.37
N SER A 64 -9.02 -16.50 -10.38
CA SER A 64 -7.97 -15.60 -9.89
C SER A 64 -6.94 -16.31 -9.01
N ARG A 65 -5.70 -15.84 -9.09
CA ARG A 65 -4.51 -16.39 -8.45
C ARG A 65 -3.67 -15.25 -7.88
N PHE A 66 -2.84 -15.55 -6.89
CA PHE A 66 -1.79 -14.61 -6.52
C PHE A 66 -0.68 -14.66 -7.58
N GLY A 67 -0.09 -13.49 -7.87
CA GLY A 67 1.09 -13.35 -8.71
C GLY A 67 2.24 -12.75 -7.92
N LEU A 68 3.44 -13.28 -8.12
CA LEU A 68 4.69 -12.68 -7.68
C LEU A 68 5.65 -12.62 -8.87
N ALA A 69 6.11 -11.43 -9.25
CA ALA A 69 7.09 -11.26 -10.32
C ALA A 69 8.31 -10.49 -9.81
N ARG A 70 9.44 -10.65 -10.52
CA ARG A 70 10.64 -9.86 -10.26
C ARG A 70 11.15 -9.21 -11.55
N LEU A 71 11.43 -7.92 -11.45
CA LEU A 71 12.09 -7.13 -12.47
C LEU A 71 13.50 -6.77 -12.00
N LEU A 72 14.41 -6.56 -12.96
CA LEU A 72 15.70 -5.93 -12.72
C LEU A 72 15.52 -4.43 -12.48
N GLU A 73 16.59 -3.79 -12.00
CA GLU A 73 16.61 -2.35 -11.69
C GLU A 73 16.23 -1.48 -12.91
N ASP A 74 16.51 -1.95 -14.12
CA ASP A 74 16.20 -1.27 -15.38
C ASP A 74 14.75 -1.51 -15.87
N GLY A 75 13.95 -2.29 -15.15
CA GLY A 75 12.57 -2.61 -15.49
C GLY A 75 12.38 -3.78 -16.45
N SER A 76 13.45 -4.42 -16.89
CA SER A 76 13.37 -5.69 -17.62
C SER A 76 13.01 -6.86 -16.69
N ALA A 77 12.44 -7.93 -17.22
CA ALA A 77 12.07 -9.09 -16.39
C ALA A 77 13.32 -9.88 -15.94
N ASP A 78 13.40 -10.22 -14.65
CA ASP A 78 14.45 -11.12 -14.15
C ASP A 78 14.08 -12.57 -14.46
N LEU A 79 14.52 -13.06 -15.62
CA LEU A 79 14.18 -14.41 -16.09
C LEU A 79 14.71 -15.55 -15.21
N THR A 80 15.57 -15.27 -14.22
CA THR A 80 16.08 -16.26 -13.26
C THR A 80 15.12 -16.53 -12.10
N PHE A 81 14.08 -15.70 -11.94
CA PHE A 81 13.11 -15.81 -10.85
C PHE A 81 11.88 -16.63 -11.24
N GLY A 82 11.48 -17.59 -10.39
CA GLY A 82 10.30 -18.41 -10.62
C GLY A 82 10.30 -19.07 -11.99
N LYS A 83 9.19 -18.94 -12.72
CA LYS A 83 9.05 -19.40 -14.11
C LYS A 83 9.15 -18.21 -15.06
N GLN A 84 10.35 -17.97 -15.60
CA GLN A 84 10.62 -16.87 -16.55
C GLN A 84 10.27 -15.49 -15.99
N GLY A 85 10.67 -15.23 -14.73
CA GLY A 85 10.49 -13.94 -14.05
C GLY A 85 9.21 -13.79 -13.24
N SER A 86 8.33 -14.81 -13.22
CA SER A 86 7.08 -14.73 -12.47
C SER A 86 6.63 -16.07 -11.88
N ILE A 87 5.74 -15.98 -10.90
CA ILE A 87 5.05 -17.06 -10.23
C ILE A 87 3.56 -16.72 -10.27
N ILE A 88 2.74 -17.72 -10.62
CA ILE A 88 1.29 -17.70 -10.43
C ILE A 88 0.97 -18.84 -9.46
N GLY A 89 0.39 -18.51 -8.31
CA GLY A 89 0.15 -19.50 -7.26
C GLY A 89 -1.22 -19.39 -6.58
N GLN A 90 -1.46 -20.32 -5.67
CA GLN A 90 -2.66 -20.40 -4.82
C GLN A 90 -2.22 -20.58 -3.37
N PHE A 91 -2.96 -20.00 -2.43
CA PHE A 91 -2.70 -20.22 -1.00
C PHE A 91 -3.16 -21.61 -0.53
N ALA A 92 -4.18 -22.17 -1.18
CA ALA A 92 -4.63 -23.55 -0.99
C ALA A 92 -5.13 -24.12 -2.31
N HIS A 93 -4.93 -25.42 -2.52
CA HIS A 93 -5.24 -26.08 -3.78
C HIS A 93 -6.73 -26.03 -4.12
N GLY A 94 -7.06 -25.59 -5.35
CA GLY A 94 -8.42 -25.53 -5.88
C GLY A 94 -9.15 -24.22 -5.59
N TYR A 95 -8.52 -23.30 -4.87
CA TYR A 95 -9.13 -22.02 -4.50
C TYR A 95 -8.56 -20.85 -5.29
N GLU A 96 -9.40 -19.83 -5.43
CA GLU A 96 -8.95 -18.55 -5.96
C GLU A 96 -8.22 -17.73 -4.89
N GLY A 97 -7.53 -16.67 -5.32
CA GLY A 97 -6.93 -15.71 -4.40
C GLY A 97 -6.21 -14.58 -5.13
N MET A 98 -5.57 -13.73 -4.34
CA MET A 98 -4.75 -12.63 -4.85
C MET A 98 -3.61 -12.27 -3.90
N ALA A 99 -2.51 -11.73 -4.42
CA ALA A 99 -1.52 -11.05 -3.60
C ALA A 99 -1.93 -9.59 -3.43
N GLY A 100 -2.00 -9.10 -2.19
CA GLY A 100 -2.23 -7.69 -1.86
C GLY A 100 -0.92 -6.93 -1.68
N THR A 101 0.05 -7.55 -1.01
CA THR A 101 1.31 -6.90 -0.63
C THR A 101 2.49 -7.87 -0.72
N VAL A 102 3.68 -7.31 -0.91
CA VAL A 102 4.95 -8.04 -0.87
C VAL A 102 5.91 -7.33 0.08
N ARG A 103 6.63 -8.10 0.88
CA ARG A 103 7.67 -7.62 1.79
C ARG A 103 8.93 -8.47 1.59
N LEU A 104 10.07 -7.81 1.58
CA LEU A 104 11.35 -8.49 1.72
C LEU A 104 11.70 -8.52 3.21
N LEU A 105 12.01 -9.70 3.72
CA LEU A 105 12.39 -9.92 5.11
C LEU A 105 13.91 -9.72 5.28
N ALA A 106 14.35 -9.47 6.52
CA ALA A 106 15.76 -9.20 6.83
C ALA A 106 16.69 -10.39 6.51
N ASP A 107 16.16 -11.62 6.54
CA ASP A 107 16.85 -12.85 6.16
C ASP A 107 16.90 -13.07 4.63
N GLY A 108 16.29 -12.17 3.85
CA GLY A 108 16.23 -12.25 2.40
C GLY A 108 15.08 -13.09 1.85
N HIS A 109 14.20 -13.64 2.70
CA HIS A 109 12.96 -14.26 2.24
C HIS A 109 11.96 -13.22 1.74
N ILE A 110 11.08 -13.64 0.85
CA ILE A 110 10.03 -12.82 0.25
C ILE A 110 8.69 -13.28 0.82
N LEU A 111 8.03 -12.41 1.58
CA LEU A 111 6.70 -12.66 2.11
C LEU A 111 5.67 -12.00 1.22
N VAL A 112 4.72 -12.80 0.73
CA VAL A 112 3.53 -12.32 0.03
C VAL A 112 2.34 -12.49 0.95
N ALA A 113 1.56 -11.43 1.14
CA ALA A 113 0.28 -11.50 1.83
C ALA A 113 -0.85 -11.01 0.93
N GLY A 114 -2.05 -11.54 1.13
CA GLY A 114 -3.22 -11.16 0.37
C GLY A 114 -4.45 -11.92 0.83
N LEU A 115 -5.34 -12.24 -0.12
CA LEU A 115 -6.61 -12.88 0.18
C LEU A 115 -6.71 -14.24 -0.50
N HIS A 116 -7.08 -15.25 0.28
CA HIS A 116 -7.62 -16.53 -0.16
C HIS A 116 -9.14 -16.39 -0.31
N TYR A 117 -9.69 -16.81 -1.44
CA TYR A 117 -11.13 -16.77 -1.68
C TYR A 117 -11.73 -18.14 -1.44
N GLU A 118 -12.37 -18.31 -0.29
CA GLU A 118 -12.98 -19.57 0.13
C GLU A 118 -14.19 -19.93 -0.74
N ASN A 119 -14.93 -18.91 -1.17
CA ASN A 119 -16.05 -19.05 -2.09
C ASN A 119 -16.33 -17.72 -2.82
N ALA A 120 -17.52 -17.58 -3.44
CA ALA A 120 -17.93 -16.38 -4.17
C ALA A 120 -18.19 -15.15 -3.28
N HIS A 121 -18.30 -15.34 -1.96
CA HIS A 121 -18.74 -14.33 -1.00
C HIS A 121 -17.75 -14.12 0.15
N SER A 122 -16.82 -15.04 0.38
CA SER A 122 -15.97 -15.04 1.57
C SER A 122 -14.49 -15.09 1.24
N THR A 123 -13.73 -14.29 1.97
CA THR A 123 -12.27 -14.19 1.88
C THR A 123 -11.63 -14.53 3.22
N LEU A 124 -10.39 -14.99 3.18
CA LEU A 124 -9.53 -15.17 4.35
C LEU A 124 -8.18 -14.52 4.06
N PRO A 125 -7.56 -13.85 5.03
CA PRO A 125 -6.20 -13.39 4.87
C PRO A 125 -5.26 -14.59 4.75
N ALA A 126 -4.29 -14.50 3.84
CA ALA A 126 -3.37 -15.59 3.55
C ALA A 126 -1.99 -15.08 3.18
N LEU A 127 -0.98 -15.90 3.48
CA LEU A 127 0.43 -15.62 3.25
C LEU A 127 1.10 -16.76 2.48
N ALA A 128 2.14 -16.43 1.74
CA ALA A 128 3.07 -17.38 1.17
C ALA A 128 4.50 -16.83 1.29
N MET A 129 5.44 -17.68 1.67
CA MET A 129 6.85 -17.29 1.86
C MET A 129 7.74 -17.97 0.83
N PHE A 130 8.63 -17.19 0.23
CA PHE A 130 9.50 -17.64 -0.85
C PHE A 130 10.96 -17.30 -0.55
N ASP A 131 11.87 -18.09 -1.12
CA ASP A 131 13.28 -17.73 -1.22
C ASP A 131 13.54 -16.71 -2.34
N GLN A 132 14.80 -16.29 -2.47
CA GLN A 132 15.23 -15.36 -3.52
C GLN A 132 15.18 -15.94 -4.94
N ARG A 133 14.89 -17.23 -5.13
CA ARG A 133 14.67 -17.83 -6.46
C ARG A 133 13.19 -17.97 -6.78
N GLY A 134 12.31 -17.73 -5.80
CA GLY A 134 10.87 -17.89 -5.95
C GLY A 134 10.37 -19.30 -5.62
N CYS A 135 11.17 -20.10 -4.92
CA CYS A 135 10.76 -21.39 -4.35
C CYS A 135 10.09 -21.16 -3.00
N LEU A 136 9.05 -21.93 -2.68
CA LEU A 136 8.36 -21.85 -1.39
C LEU A 136 9.28 -22.29 -0.25
N ILE A 137 9.17 -21.62 0.90
CA ILE A 137 9.86 -22.03 2.13
C ILE A 137 9.02 -23.07 2.85
N GLU A 138 9.36 -24.35 2.72
CA GLU A 138 8.55 -25.48 3.20
C GLU A 138 8.19 -25.42 4.70
N ASP A 139 9.07 -24.88 5.53
CA ASP A 139 8.88 -24.80 6.99
C ASP A 139 7.89 -23.70 7.42
N PHE A 140 7.37 -22.89 6.49
CA PHE A 140 6.39 -21.84 6.78
C PHE A 140 4.96 -22.32 6.54
N GLY A 141 4.15 -22.33 7.59
CA GLY A 141 2.76 -22.76 7.54
C GLY A 141 2.60 -24.19 7.01
N ASP A 142 1.70 -24.35 6.03
CA ASP A 142 1.49 -25.57 5.27
C ASP A 142 2.30 -25.51 3.96
N HIS A 143 3.53 -26.02 4.00
CA HIS A 143 4.43 -26.13 2.83
C HIS A 143 4.66 -24.79 2.12
N GLY A 144 5.02 -23.76 2.89
CA GLY A 144 5.29 -22.40 2.44
C GLY A 144 4.08 -21.49 2.31
N ARG A 145 2.90 -21.91 2.77
CA ARG A 145 1.64 -21.14 2.67
C ARG A 145 0.89 -21.17 3.99
N CYS A 146 0.22 -20.08 4.32
CA CYS A 146 -0.62 -20.01 5.51
C CYS A 146 -1.95 -19.33 5.18
N VAL A 147 -3.06 -20.05 5.32
CA VAL A 147 -4.41 -19.44 5.29
C VAL A 147 -4.84 -19.23 6.73
N VAL A 148 -5.07 -17.97 7.11
CA VAL A 148 -5.27 -17.60 8.51
C VAL A 148 -6.73 -17.73 8.90
N ARG A 149 -7.02 -18.69 9.77
CA ARG A 149 -8.36 -18.98 10.29
C ARG A 149 -8.41 -18.72 11.78
N LEU A 150 -9.13 -17.68 12.18
CA LEU A 150 -9.35 -17.36 13.59
C LEU A 150 -10.55 -18.12 14.17
N PRO A 151 -10.58 -18.38 15.50
CA PRO A 151 -11.73 -18.97 16.16
C PRO A 151 -13.02 -18.21 15.89
N GLY A 152 -14.12 -18.93 15.66
CA GLY A 152 -15.42 -18.31 15.37
C GLY A 152 -15.50 -17.59 14.02
N ASN A 153 -14.63 -17.95 13.07
CA ASN A 153 -14.53 -17.34 11.73
C ASN A 153 -14.20 -15.84 11.73
N LEU A 154 -13.56 -15.33 12.79
CA LEU A 154 -13.24 -13.91 12.96
C LEU A 154 -12.22 -13.34 11.95
N SER A 155 -11.67 -14.16 11.05
CA SER A 155 -10.84 -13.70 9.93
C SER A 155 -11.57 -13.73 8.58
N GLN A 156 -12.86 -14.09 8.56
CA GLN A 156 -13.65 -14.19 7.33
C GLN A 156 -14.08 -12.79 6.86
N GLY A 157 -13.52 -12.33 5.75
CA GLY A 157 -13.93 -11.09 5.09
C GLY A 157 -15.03 -11.33 4.06
N ALA A 158 -15.60 -10.24 3.55
CA ALA A 158 -16.49 -10.28 2.40
C ALA A 158 -15.71 -10.17 1.10
N ARG A 159 -16.15 -10.90 0.08
CA ARG A 159 -15.66 -10.81 -1.30
C ARG A 159 -16.62 -9.92 -2.09
N ASP A 160 -16.09 -8.91 -2.77
CA ASP A 160 -16.87 -8.10 -3.70
C ASP A 160 -16.31 -8.29 -5.11
N ALA A 161 -17.12 -8.92 -5.97
CA ALA A 161 -16.72 -9.19 -7.36
C ALA A 161 -16.59 -7.92 -8.22
N TRP A 162 -17.21 -6.81 -7.80
CA TRP A 162 -17.20 -5.54 -8.51
C TRP A 162 -16.10 -4.59 -8.05
N LEU A 163 -15.63 -4.71 -6.81
CA LEU A 163 -14.49 -3.92 -6.34
C LEU A 163 -13.19 -4.42 -6.99
N PRO A 164 -12.36 -3.51 -7.53
CA PRO A 164 -10.99 -3.83 -7.78
C PRO A 164 -10.31 -4.32 -6.47
N PRO A 165 -9.46 -5.35 -6.53
CA PRO A 165 -8.70 -5.78 -5.36
C PRO A 165 -7.72 -4.69 -4.93
N GLY A 166 -7.48 -4.56 -3.62
CA GLY A 166 -6.63 -3.49 -3.08
C GLY A 166 -7.32 -2.13 -2.99
N VAL A 167 -8.62 -2.04 -3.30
CA VAL A 167 -9.42 -0.85 -2.98
C VAL A 167 -9.64 -0.79 -1.47
N SER A 168 -9.38 0.38 -0.90
CA SER A 168 -9.56 0.68 0.51
C SER A 168 -10.96 0.25 0.99
N GLY A 169 -11.01 -0.54 2.06
CA GLY A 169 -12.24 -1.13 2.58
C GLY A 169 -12.21 -2.67 2.61
N THR A 170 -13.26 -3.29 2.08
CA THR A 170 -13.63 -4.69 2.35
C THR A 170 -12.56 -5.74 2.00
N GLU A 171 -11.79 -5.55 0.92
CA GLU A 171 -10.75 -6.50 0.48
C GLU A 171 -9.31 -6.04 0.82
N ALA A 172 -9.15 -5.14 1.78
CA ALA A 172 -7.82 -4.72 2.23
C ALA A 172 -7.12 -5.82 3.05
N CYS A 173 -5.84 -6.04 2.74
CA CYS A 173 -4.95 -6.95 3.46
C CYS A 173 -3.52 -6.38 3.37
N ASP A 174 -2.97 -6.00 4.52
CA ASP A 174 -1.61 -5.47 4.64
C ASP A 174 -0.82 -6.26 5.69
N VAL A 175 0.50 -6.26 5.56
CA VAL A 175 1.41 -7.05 6.38
C VAL A 175 2.64 -6.24 6.77
N CYS A 176 3.07 -6.43 8.00
CA CYS A 176 4.33 -5.93 8.53
C CYS A 176 5.00 -7.01 9.37
N VAL A 177 6.32 -6.92 9.53
CA VAL A 177 7.10 -7.86 10.33
C VAL A 177 7.81 -7.07 11.43
N GLN A 178 7.70 -7.55 12.66
CA GLN A 178 8.41 -6.99 13.81
C GLN A 178 9.87 -7.46 13.81
N ASP A 179 10.74 -6.77 14.55
CA ASP A 179 12.18 -7.10 14.59
C ASP A 179 12.49 -8.52 15.11
N ASP A 180 11.56 -9.11 15.85
CA ASP A 180 11.66 -10.49 16.36
C ASP A 180 11.19 -11.55 15.35
N GLY A 181 10.84 -11.15 14.13
CA GLY A 181 10.35 -12.03 13.06
C GLY A 181 8.86 -12.37 13.14
N ARG A 182 8.13 -11.87 14.15
CA ARG A 182 6.67 -12.05 14.19
C ARG A 182 6.00 -11.21 13.12
N ILE A 183 4.93 -11.76 12.55
CA ILE A 183 4.23 -11.19 11.40
C ILE A 183 2.91 -10.59 11.89
N LEU A 184 2.73 -9.30 11.67
CA LEU A 184 1.46 -8.61 11.88
C LEU A 184 0.71 -8.54 10.56
N LEU A 185 -0.58 -8.83 10.62
CA LEU A 185 -1.46 -8.93 9.47
C LEU A 185 -2.76 -8.19 9.75
N LEU A 186 -3.24 -7.48 8.73
CA LEU A 186 -4.51 -6.79 8.74
C LEU A 186 -5.53 -7.53 7.87
N ALA A 187 -6.76 -7.63 8.35
CA ALA A 187 -7.91 -8.10 7.57
C ALA A 187 -9.19 -7.40 8.02
N ASN A 188 -10.18 -7.29 7.14
CA ASN A 188 -11.50 -6.77 7.50
C ASN A 188 -12.50 -7.93 7.58
N HIS A 189 -13.00 -8.21 8.78
CA HIS A 189 -14.00 -9.23 9.03
C HIS A 189 -15.41 -8.69 8.74
N HIS A 190 -16.25 -9.55 8.17
CA HIS A 190 -17.65 -9.27 7.91
C HIS A 190 -18.54 -10.20 8.73
N PHE A 191 -19.35 -9.62 9.60
CA PHE A 191 -20.41 -10.33 10.33
C PHE A 191 -21.73 -10.28 9.55
N GLU A 192 -22.70 -11.10 9.97
CA GLU A 192 -24.08 -10.99 9.47
C GLU A 192 -24.67 -9.60 9.76
N LEU A 193 -25.69 -9.18 8.98
CA LEU A 193 -26.39 -7.90 9.13
C LEU A 193 -25.54 -6.63 8.93
N ALA A 194 -24.50 -6.70 8.09
CA ALA A 194 -23.65 -5.57 7.70
C ALA A 194 -22.82 -4.93 8.83
N ASP A 195 -22.48 -5.73 9.85
CA ASP A 195 -21.45 -5.36 10.84
C ASP A 195 -20.05 -5.70 10.30
N HIS A 196 -19.12 -4.75 10.39
CA HIS A 196 -17.76 -4.86 9.86
C HIS A 196 -16.74 -4.48 10.94
N VAL A 197 -15.63 -5.22 10.99
CA VAL A 197 -14.56 -4.90 11.93
C VAL A 197 -13.19 -5.17 11.35
N GLY A 198 -12.28 -4.23 11.54
CA GLY A 198 -10.86 -4.43 11.31
C GLY A 198 -10.25 -5.39 12.32
N MET A 199 -9.45 -6.32 11.83
CA MET A 199 -8.74 -7.31 12.60
C MET A 199 -7.24 -7.05 12.48
N LEU A 200 -6.58 -6.92 13.63
CA LEU A 200 -5.13 -6.94 13.74
C LEU A 200 -4.72 -8.31 14.28
N ILE A 201 -4.00 -9.09 13.49
CA ILE A 201 -3.64 -10.47 13.78
C ILE A 201 -2.12 -10.56 13.88
N ARG A 202 -1.60 -11.32 14.85
CA ARG A 202 -0.18 -11.64 14.92
C ARG A 202 0.08 -13.13 14.76
N LEU A 203 1.02 -13.45 13.88
CA LEU A 203 1.55 -14.79 13.67
C LEU A 203 3.01 -14.83 14.15
N ASN A 204 3.47 -16.01 14.53
CA ASN A 204 4.88 -16.31 14.68
C ASN A 204 5.57 -16.35 13.31
N ALA A 205 6.90 -16.36 13.30
CA ALA A 205 7.71 -16.41 12.08
C ALA A 205 7.42 -17.67 11.21
N ASP A 206 6.96 -18.77 11.83
CA ASP A 206 6.55 -20.00 11.15
C ASP A 206 5.12 -19.94 10.57
N GLY A 207 4.41 -18.83 10.74
CA GLY A 207 3.04 -18.64 10.27
C GLY A 207 1.94 -19.14 11.23
N SER A 208 2.30 -19.75 12.37
CA SER A 208 1.33 -20.13 13.41
C SER A 208 0.77 -18.92 14.16
N LEU A 209 -0.46 -18.99 14.69
CA LEU A 209 -1.07 -17.89 15.46
C LEU A 209 -0.30 -17.64 16.77
N ASP A 210 0.12 -16.40 17.01
CA ASP A 210 0.83 -16.04 18.24
C ASP A 210 -0.14 -15.71 19.37
N ASN A 211 -0.53 -16.71 20.16
CA ASN A 211 -1.45 -16.55 21.28
C ASN A 211 -0.95 -15.60 22.40
N THR A 212 0.30 -15.15 22.38
CA THR A 212 0.79 -14.14 23.34
C THR A 212 0.31 -12.72 23.00
N PHE A 213 -0.01 -12.46 21.73
CA PHE A 213 -0.52 -11.16 21.29
C PHE A 213 -1.94 -10.94 21.79
N ASN A 214 -2.12 -9.92 22.63
CA ASN A 214 -3.39 -9.61 23.30
C ASN A 214 -4.03 -10.84 23.98
N GLY A 215 -3.20 -11.81 24.40
CA GLY A 215 -3.61 -13.09 25.01
C GLY A 215 -4.38 -14.07 24.12
N ARG A 216 -4.54 -13.80 22.82
CA ARG A 216 -5.34 -14.63 21.90
C ARG A 216 -4.89 -14.64 20.43
N GLY A 217 -3.83 -13.92 20.09
CA GLY A 217 -3.31 -13.79 18.72
C GLY A 217 -3.90 -12.69 17.87
N PHE A 218 -4.89 -11.96 18.37
CA PHE A 218 -5.53 -10.90 17.59
C PHE A 218 -6.26 -9.86 18.44
N VAL A 219 -6.56 -8.74 17.79
CA VAL A 219 -7.33 -7.62 18.30
C VAL A 219 -8.46 -7.31 17.31
N MET A 220 -9.67 -7.12 17.84
CA MET A 220 -10.77 -6.50 17.08
C MET A 220 -10.65 -4.99 17.25
N VAL A 221 -10.33 -4.28 16.18
CA VAL A 221 -10.15 -2.83 16.21
C VAL A 221 -11.51 -2.17 16.08
N ARG A 222 -12.18 -1.94 17.20
CA ARG A 222 -13.50 -1.34 17.27
C ARG A 222 -13.48 -0.17 18.23
N HIS A 223 -14.07 0.94 17.82
CA HIS A 223 -14.22 2.15 18.65
C HIS A 223 -15.69 2.52 18.72
N LEU A 224 -16.19 2.79 19.93
CA LEU A 224 -17.58 3.17 20.21
C LEU A 224 -18.65 2.24 19.60
N LEU A 225 -18.34 0.95 19.50
CA LEU A 225 -19.20 -0.08 18.88
C LEU A 225 -19.52 0.15 17.38
N MET A 226 -18.73 0.98 16.69
CA MET A 226 -18.95 1.34 15.30
C MET A 226 -18.19 0.41 14.34
N ASN A 227 -18.66 0.33 13.10
CA ASN A 227 -17.98 -0.38 12.03
C ASN A 227 -16.64 0.27 11.71
N THR A 228 -15.62 -0.55 11.51
CA THR A 228 -14.27 -0.11 11.13
C THR A 228 -13.80 -0.85 9.88
N TRP A 229 -13.09 -0.15 9.01
CA TRP A 229 -12.42 -0.71 7.86
C TRP A 229 -10.98 -0.23 7.86
N LEU A 230 -10.03 -1.14 8.01
CA LEU A 230 -8.61 -0.80 8.06
C LEU A 230 -7.95 -1.02 6.70
N ASN A 231 -6.97 -0.17 6.39
CA ASN A 231 -6.21 -0.19 5.13
C ASN A 231 -4.69 -0.20 5.34
N SER A 232 -4.21 0.46 6.40
CA SER A 232 -2.78 0.64 6.66
C SER A 232 -2.38 -0.02 7.97
N LEU A 233 -1.25 -0.74 7.93
CA LEU A 233 -0.60 -1.31 9.09
C LEU A 233 0.87 -0.86 9.11
N MET A 234 1.33 -0.33 10.24
CA MET A 234 2.73 0.08 10.41
C MET A 234 3.25 -0.34 11.78
N VAL A 235 4.46 -0.89 11.82
CA VAL A 235 5.26 -1.01 13.04
C VAL A 235 6.09 0.26 13.16
N GLN A 236 5.89 1.03 14.23
CA GLN A 236 6.68 2.22 14.53
C GLN A 236 8.09 1.83 14.99
N ARG A 237 9.05 2.76 14.90
CA ARG A 237 10.45 2.53 15.33
C ARG A 237 10.63 2.10 16.79
N ASP A 238 9.66 2.40 17.65
CA ASP A 238 9.66 1.99 19.07
C ASP A 238 8.96 0.65 19.31
N GLY A 239 8.59 -0.07 18.25
CA GLY A 239 7.92 -1.36 18.29
C GLY A 239 6.40 -1.29 18.48
N ARG A 240 5.81 -0.10 18.69
CA ARG A 240 4.35 0.06 18.71
C ARG A 240 3.75 -0.22 17.34
N VAL A 241 2.50 -0.64 17.33
CA VAL A 241 1.76 -0.98 16.11
C VAL A 241 0.69 0.06 15.89
N LEU A 242 0.67 0.67 14.73
CA LEU A 242 -0.32 1.66 14.32
C LEU A 242 -1.15 1.10 13.16
N VAL A 243 -2.47 1.20 13.27
CA VAL A 243 -3.40 0.86 12.19
C VAL A 243 -4.19 2.10 11.77
N GLY A 244 -4.54 2.17 10.48
CA GLY A 244 -5.32 3.25 9.93
C GLY A 244 -6.38 2.79 8.94
N GLY A 245 -7.44 3.58 8.81
CA GLY A 245 -8.56 3.29 7.92
C GLY A 245 -9.68 4.30 8.05
N SER A 246 -10.92 3.79 8.12
CA SER A 246 -12.13 4.58 8.38
C SER A 246 -13.04 3.94 9.43
N ILE A 247 -13.93 4.77 9.98
CA ILE A 247 -14.97 4.41 10.94
C ILE A 247 -16.32 5.04 10.58
N ASN A 248 -17.39 4.25 10.70
CA ASN A 248 -18.81 4.65 10.54
C ASN A 248 -19.24 5.23 9.17
N PHE A 249 -20.54 5.59 9.04
CA PHE A 249 -21.14 6.34 7.93
C PHE A 249 -21.85 7.63 8.46
N PRO A 250 -21.51 8.84 7.99
CA PRO A 250 -20.46 9.14 7.01
C PRO A 250 -19.07 8.78 7.55
N GLU A 251 -18.21 8.28 6.66
CA GLU A 251 -16.87 7.77 6.99
C GLU A 251 -15.98 8.84 7.62
N GLU A 252 -15.53 8.61 8.84
CA GLU A 252 -14.45 9.38 9.46
C GLU A 252 -13.13 8.63 9.31
N GLY A 253 -12.01 9.36 9.22
CA GLY A 253 -10.69 8.76 9.26
C GLY A 253 -10.46 8.15 10.63
N LEU A 254 -9.83 6.98 10.69
CA LEU A 254 -9.54 6.27 11.94
C LEU A 254 -8.06 5.96 12.02
N LEU A 255 -7.47 6.20 13.19
CA LEU A 255 -6.19 5.62 13.62
C LEU A 255 -6.36 4.97 14.99
N ALA A 256 -5.68 3.86 15.20
CA ALA A 256 -5.58 3.21 16.51
C ALA A 256 -4.16 2.72 16.76
N ARG A 257 -3.64 2.93 17.96
CA ARG A 257 -2.29 2.48 18.33
C ARG A 257 -2.31 1.42 19.41
N TYR A 258 -1.45 0.42 19.24
CA TYR A 258 -1.25 -0.69 20.13
C TYR A 258 0.22 -0.79 20.53
N HIS A 259 0.49 -1.30 21.72
CA HIS A 259 1.81 -1.76 22.11
C HIS A 259 2.23 -2.96 21.25
N SER A 260 3.51 -3.28 21.29
CA SER A 260 4.08 -4.42 20.55
C SER A 260 3.44 -5.76 20.91
N ASP A 261 2.81 -5.87 22.08
CA ASP A 261 2.10 -7.06 22.57
C ASP A 261 0.60 -7.08 22.22
N GLY A 262 0.08 -6.06 21.54
CA GLY A 262 -1.31 -5.97 21.09
C GLY A 262 -2.28 -5.34 22.10
N ARG A 263 -1.80 -4.89 23.27
CA ARG A 263 -2.61 -4.05 24.16
C ARG A 263 -2.77 -2.66 23.57
N LEU A 264 -3.94 -2.05 23.71
CA LEU A 264 -4.19 -0.69 23.25
C LEU A 264 -3.28 0.31 23.99
N ASP A 265 -2.66 1.24 23.27
CA ASP A 265 -1.87 2.34 23.84
C ASP A 265 -2.80 3.52 24.15
N ASP A 266 -3.31 3.59 25.37
CA ASP A 266 -4.25 4.61 25.85
C ASP A 266 -3.67 6.05 25.84
N GLY A 267 -2.34 6.18 25.77
CA GLY A 267 -1.65 7.46 25.65
C GLY A 267 -1.66 8.04 24.23
N PHE A 268 -2.13 7.29 23.23
CA PHE A 268 -2.29 7.80 21.86
C PHE A 268 -3.62 8.53 21.69
N ALA A 269 -3.56 9.77 21.22
CA ALA A 269 -4.70 10.64 20.96
C ALA A 269 -5.71 10.66 22.13
N VAL A 270 -6.89 10.06 21.97
CA VAL A 270 -7.90 9.90 23.03
C VAL A 270 -8.20 8.42 23.19
N ASP A 271 -7.82 7.87 24.35
CA ASP A 271 -8.04 6.46 24.71
C ASP A 271 -7.51 5.46 23.65
N GLY A 272 -6.40 5.79 23.00
CA GLY A 272 -5.77 4.95 21.98
C GLY A 272 -6.30 5.11 20.56
N PHE A 273 -7.29 5.98 20.35
CA PHE A 273 -7.93 6.23 19.07
C PHE A 273 -7.86 7.70 18.65
N MET A 274 -7.76 7.91 17.34
CA MET A 274 -7.96 9.22 16.71
C MET A 274 -8.99 9.06 15.61
N THR A 275 -10.03 9.89 15.63
CA THR A 275 -10.98 10.02 14.51
C THR A 275 -11.03 11.46 14.00
N PHE A 276 -11.28 11.63 12.70
CA PHE A 276 -11.35 12.96 12.10
C PHE A 276 -12.19 13.01 10.82
N LYS A 277 -12.68 14.21 10.51
CA LYS A 277 -13.31 14.57 9.23
C LYS A 277 -12.41 15.52 8.45
N ALA A 278 -12.62 15.59 7.14
CA ALA A 278 -11.95 16.56 6.28
C ALA A 278 -12.85 17.77 6.05
N TRP A 279 -12.75 18.80 6.90
CA TRP A 279 -13.59 20.01 6.77
C TRP A 279 -15.11 19.72 6.80
N GLY A 280 -15.51 18.74 7.60
CA GLY A 280 -16.90 18.26 7.68
C GLY A 280 -17.26 17.19 6.66
N HIS A 281 -16.41 16.93 5.66
CA HIS A 281 -16.54 15.84 4.71
C HIS A 281 -15.97 14.53 5.26
N SER A 282 -16.26 13.42 4.57
CA SER A 282 -15.74 12.13 4.96
C SER A 282 -14.21 12.09 4.84
N ALA A 283 -13.58 11.17 5.57
CA ALA A 283 -12.15 10.93 5.48
C ALA A 283 -11.85 9.43 5.53
N GLN A 284 -10.87 9.01 4.75
CA GLN A 284 -10.34 7.66 4.76
C GLN A 284 -8.81 7.73 4.76
N VAL A 285 -8.19 6.97 5.65
CA VAL A 285 -6.74 6.76 5.64
C VAL A 285 -6.43 5.51 4.81
N CYS A 286 -5.59 5.67 3.79
CA CYS A 286 -5.10 4.58 2.96
C CYS A 286 -3.67 4.18 3.36
N GLN A 287 -2.83 5.16 3.73
CA GLN A 287 -1.47 4.92 4.16
C GLN A 287 -1.05 5.86 5.29
N ILE A 288 -0.27 5.33 6.24
CA ILE A 288 0.41 6.12 7.26
C ILE A 288 1.92 5.98 7.05
N VAL A 289 2.66 7.08 7.16
CA VAL A 289 4.12 7.07 7.20
C VAL A 289 4.64 7.75 8.46
N GLN A 290 5.82 7.34 8.93
CA GLN A 290 6.47 7.91 10.11
C GLN A 290 7.77 8.65 9.72
N HIS A 291 7.86 9.93 10.08
CA HIS A 291 9.07 10.73 9.96
C HIS A 291 10.14 10.32 11.00
N GLU A 292 11.40 10.72 10.82
CA GLU A 292 12.49 10.34 11.74
C GLU A 292 12.28 10.79 13.18
N ASN A 293 11.65 11.96 13.37
CA ASN A 293 11.31 12.50 14.69
C ASN A 293 10.14 11.75 15.38
N GLY A 294 9.55 10.76 14.71
CA GLY A 294 8.44 9.96 15.20
C GLY A 294 7.05 10.49 14.82
N ASP A 295 6.95 11.70 14.27
CA ASP A 295 5.70 12.27 13.79
C ASP A 295 5.13 11.48 12.61
N LEU A 296 3.83 11.59 12.42
CA LEU A 296 3.06 10.79 11.49
C LEU A 296 2.47 11.66 10.40
N HIS A 297 2.41 11.10 9.20
CA HIS A 297 1.73 11.72 8.07
C HIS A 297 0.79 10.70 7.44
N CYS A 298 -0.50 11.03 7.40
CA CYS A 298 -1.56 10.16 6.91
C CYS A 298 -2.00 10.61 5.52
N PHE A 299 -2.16 9.66 4.61
CA PHE A 299 -2.58 9.88 3.23
C PHE A 299 -3.81 9.05 2.92
N GLY A 300 -4.72 9.60 2.12
CA GLY A 300 -5.88 8.90 1.62
C GLY A 300 -6.79 9.79 0.81
N GLY A 301 -8.08 9.80 1.12
CA GLY A 301 -9.05 10.65 0.42
C GLY A 301 -10.26 11.05 1.25
N SER A 302 -10.95 12.07 0.76
CA SER A 302 -12.31 12.44 1.18
C SER A 302 -13.36 11.93 0.20
N ARG A 303 -14.63 11.96 0.58
CA ARG A 303 -15.78 11.83 -0.35
C ARG A 303 -16.70 13.03 -0.19
N GLU A 304 -17.35 13.37 -1.29
CA GLU A 304 -18.34 14.45 -1.39
C GLU A 304 -17.80 15.82 -0.94
N PRO A 305 -16.72 16.35 -1.54
CA PRO A 305 -16.09 15.91 -2.80
C PRO A 305 -14.92 14.93 -2.61
N THR A 306 -14.60 14.20 -3.69
CA THR A 306 -13.50 13.22 -3.69
C THR A 306 -12.16 13.89 -3.94
N HIS A 307 -11.42 14.21 -2.88
CA HIS A 307 -10.10 14.83 -2.97
C HIS A 307 -9.03 13.97 -2.32
N CYS A 308 -7.78 14.14 -2.78
CA CYS A 308 -6.62 13.60 -2.11
C CYS A 308 -6.47 14.25 -0.73
N LEU A 309 -6.23 13.44 0.29
CA LEU A 309 -6.13 13.89 1.68
C LEU A 309 -4.74 13.64 2.24
N ALA A 310 -4.17 14.66 2.89
CA ALA A 310 -2.94 14.57 3.68
C ALA A 310 -3.17 15.16 5.09
N LEU A 311 -2.71 14.51 6.15
CA LEU A 311 -2.82 15.01 7.54
C LEU A 311 -1.56 14.72 8.34
N ASN A 312 -0.98 15.76 8.93
CA ASN A 312 0.16 15.66 9.83
C ASN A 312 -0.30 15.53 11.28
N LEU A 313 0.31 14.60 12.00
CA LEU A 313 0.07 14.36 13.42
C LEU A 313 1.41 14.25 14.14
N HIS A 314 1.44 14.67 15.39
CA HIS A 314 2.56 14.36 16.27
C HIS A 314 2.63 12.85 16.53
N SER A 315 3.79 12.39 16.99
CA SER A 315 4.00 11.00 17.42
C SER A 315 2.98 10.52 18.47
N ASN A 316 2.32 11.40 19.21
CA ASN A 316 1.27 11.05 20.19
C ASN A 316 -0.14 10.97 19.58
N GLY A 317 -0.30 11.15 18.26
CA GLY A 317 -1.59 11.05 17.56
C GLY A 317 -2.42 12.33 17.52
N ARG A 318 -1.96 13.41 18.16
CA ARG A 318 -2.65 14.71 18.10
C ARG A 318 -2.30 15.43 16.79
N PRO A 319 -3.26 16.12 16.14
CA PRO A 319 -2.97 16.92 14.96
C PRO A 319 -1.91 17.98 15.21
N ASP A 320 -0.99 18.13 14.26
CA ASP A 320 0.01 19.19 14.29
C ASP A 320 -0.64 20.51 13.88
N ILE A 321 -0.89 21.38 14.87
CA ILE A 321 -1.54 22.68 14.64
C ILE A 321 -0.70 23.65 13.81
N HIS A 322 0.61 23.40 13.69
CA HIS A 322 1.51 24.20 12.85
C HIS A 322 1.41 23.82 11.37
N CYS A 323 0.86 22.64 11.06
CA CYS A 323 0.58 22.19 9.71
C CYS A 323 -0.91 22.34 9.39
N ASN A 324 -1.24 23.28 8.50
CA ASN A 324 -2.62 23.52 8.05
C ASN A 324 -3.64 23.68 9.20
N GLY A 325 -3.21 24.27 10.33
CA GLY A 325 -4.06 24.44 11.52
C GLY A 325 -4.49 23.14 12.19
N GLY A 326 -3.77 22.03 11.98
CA GLY A 326 -4.14 20.71 12.49
C GLY A 326 -5.31 20.07 11.74
N GLN A 327 -5.64 20.58 10.55
CA GLN A 327 -6.72 20.06 9.70
C GLN A 327 -6.14 19.30 8.50
N PRO A 328 -6.87 18.32 7.96
CA PRO A 328 -6.46 17.65 6.73
C PRO A 328 -6.31 18.65 5.58
N GLN A 329 -5.19 18.56 4.86
CA GLN A 329 -5.01 19.24 3.59
C GLN A 329 -5.72 18.42 2.50
N LEU A 330 -6.58 19.10 1.73
CA LEU A 330 -7.24 18.51 0.57
C LEU A 330 -6.59 19.04 -0.71
N LEU A 331 -6.18 18.13 -1.59
CA LEU A 331 -5.63 18.44 -2.90
C LEU A 331 -6.62 18.00 -3.99
N GLU A 332 -6.97 18.94 -4.85
CA GLU A 332 -7.72 18.71 -6.09
C GLU A 332 -6.73 18.57 -7.26
N ILE A 333 -6.89 17.54 -8.08
CA ILE A 333 -6.04 17.28 -9.25
C ILE A 333 -6.90 17.29 -10.52
N GLY A 334 -6.91 18.43 -11.20
CA GLY A 334 -7.76 18.65 -12.37
C GLY A 334 -9.24 18.77 -11.99
N HIS A 335 -10.14 18.31 -12.87
CA HIS A 335 -11.60 18.34 -12.64
C HIS A 335 -12.19 16.97 -12.23
N SER A 336 -11.32 15.99 -12.01
CA SER A 336 -11.71 14.65 -11.57
C SER A 336 -11.60 14.59 -10.05
N GLY A 337 -12.39 13.73 -9.42
CA GLY A 337 -12.08 13.32 -8.05
C GLY A 337 -10.68 12.69 -8.00
N CYS A 338 -10.07 12.59 -6.83
CA CYS A 338 -8.77 11.96 -6.66
C CYS A 338 -8.59 11.39 -5.26
N GLN A 339 -7.69 10.43 -5.12
CA GLN A 339 -7.38 9.79 -3.84
C GLN A 339 -5.94 9.24 -3.85
N TRP A 340 -5.26 9.38 -2.71
CA TRP A 340 -3.99 8.69 -2.46
C TRP A 340 -4.23 7.24 -2.04
N THR A 341 -3.43 6.32 -2.58
CA THR A 341 -3.48 4.88 -2.29
C THR A 341 -2.27 4.42 -1.50
N ALA A 342 -1.09 5.00 -1.76
CA ALA A 342 0.14 4.68 -1.05
C ALA A 342 1.03 5.92 -0.86
N ALA A 343 1.90 5.84 0.12
CA ALA A 343 2.88 6.87 0.45
C ALA A 343 4.13 6.25 1.08
N GLN A 344 5.27 6.92 0.92
CA GLN A 344 6.54 6.54 1.53
C GLN A 344 7.37 7.77 1.88
N VAL A 345 7.99 7.76 3.06
CA VAL A 345 8.99 8.77 3.47
C VAL A 345 10.33 8.50 2.81
N GLN A 346 10.98 9.57 2.36
CA GLN A 346 12.32 9.55 1.78
C GLN A 346 13.38 9.83 2.85
N PRO A 347 14.67 9.49 2.62
CA PRO A 347 15.75 9.75 3.58
C PRO A 347 15.94 11.24 3.93
N ASP A 348 15.55 12.16 3.04
CA ASP A 348 15.60 13.61 3.27
C ASP A 348 14.39 14.14 4.08
N GLY A 349 13.49 13.24 4.52
CA GLY A 349 12.29 13.53 5.28
C GLY A 349 11.08 13.95 4.43
N ARG A 350 11.23 14.16 3.11
CA ARG A 350 10.09 14.39 2.21
C ARG A 350 9.25 13.13 2.10
N VAL A 351 8.00 13.29 1.68
CA VAL A 351 7.08 12.16 1.50
C VAL A 351 6.58 12.13 0.07
N LEU A 352 6.64 10.96 -0.55
CA LEU A 352 6.02 10.70 -1.83
C LEU A 352 4.65 10.06 -1.60
N ALA A 353 3.64 10.48 -2.36
CA ALA A 353 2.31 9.89 -2.35
C ALA A 353 1.87 9.56 -3.78
N VAL A 354 1.32 8.37 -4.00
CA VAL A 354 0.75 7.95 -5.29
C VAL A 354 -0.71 7.60 -5.15
N GLY A 355 -1.43 7.67 -6.26
CA GLY A 355 -2.86 7.41 -6.25
C GLY A 355 -3.48 7.45 -7.63
N VAL A 356 -4.76 7.79 -7.64
CA VAL A 356 -5.59 7.78 -8.85
C VAL A 356 -6.50 9.00 -8.92
N THR A 357 -6.74 9.51 -10.13
CA THR A 357 -7.89 10.38 -10.39
C THR A 357 -9.14 9.54 -10.65
N VAL A 358 -10.22 9.82 -9.92
CA VAL A 358 -11.51 9.14 -9.95
C VAL A 358 -12.57 10.07 -10.55
N GLY A 359 -13.04 9.81 -11.76
CA GLY A 359 -14.20 10.53 -12.32
C GLY A 359 -14.28 10.48 -13.85
N GLY A 360 -15.34 9.85 -14.37
CA GLY A 360 -15.59 9.68 -15.82
C GLY A 360 -15.06 8.35 -16.37
N LEU A 361 -14.73 8.33 -17.67
CA LEU A 361 -14.11 7.17 -18.35
C LEU A 361 -12.58 7.14 -18.19
N GLU A 362 -12.00 8.11 -17.49
CA GLU A 362 -10.56 8.32 -17.40
C GLU A 362 -10.11 8.29 -15.93
N GLY A 363 -9.19 7.38 -15.62
CA GLY A 363 -8.40 7.40 -14.39
C GLY A 363 -6.92 7.44 -14.77
N ASP A 364 -6.13 8.25 -14.10
CA ASP A 364 -4.70 8.38 -14.38
C ASP A 364 -3.89 8.17 -13.09
N PHE A 365 -2.65 7.74 -13.25
CA PHE A 365 -1.69 7.73 -12.14
C PHE A 365 -1.44 9.16 -11.69
N ILE A 366 -1.45 9.38 -10.39
CA ILE A 366 -1.00 10.64 -9.78
C ILE A 366 0.15 10.35 -8.81
N LEU A 367 1.11 11.26 -8.75
CA LEU A 367 2.24 11.23 -7.85
C LEU A 367 2.47 12.65 -7.32
N ALA A 368 2.62 12.81 -6.02
CA ALA A 368 2.96 14.08 -5.38
C ALA A 368 4.14 13.92 -4.43
N ARG A 369 4.81 15.05 -4.16
CA ARG A 369 5.83 15.14 -3.11
C ARG A 369 5.41 16.20 -2.09
N TYR A 370 5.56 15.86 -0.82
CA TYR A 370 5.28 16.70 0.33
C TYR A 370 6.56 16.93 1.13
N LEU A 371 6.70 18.14 1.66
CA LEU A 371 7.74 18.49 2.61
C LEU A 371 7.44 17.88 3.99
N PRO A 372 8.44 17.73 4.88
CA PRO A 372 8.20 17.32 6.26
C PRO A 372 7.20 18.22 7.01
N SER A 373 7.11 19.49 6.59
CA SER A 373 6.15 20.47 7.13
C SER A 373 4.69 20.19 6.72
N GLY A 374 4.43 19.18 5.90
CA GLY A 374 3.12 18.86 5.34
C GLY A 374 2.73 19.69 4.11
N ALA A 375 3.49 20.74 3.77
CA ALA A 375 3.24 21.50 2.54
C ALA A 375 3.61 20.68 1.30
N LEU A 376 2.88 20.89 0.20
CA LEU A 376 3.24 20.32 -1.10
C LEU A 376 4.59 20.90 -1.57
N ASP A 377 5.47 20.05 -2.08
CA ASP A 377 6.83 20.44 -2.49
C ASP A 377 6.85 21.05 -3.89
N CYS A 378 6.79 22.37 -3.99
CA CYS A 378 6.87 23.09 -5.26
C CYS A 378 8.24 22.97 -5.97
N SER A 379 9.25 22.29 -5.42
CA SER A 379 10.45 21.92 -6.18
C SER A 379 10.25 20.68 -7.06
N PHE A 380 9.14 19.96 -6.90
CA PHE A 380 8.81 18.76 -7.67
C PHE A 380 7.88 19.08 -8.85
N ALA A 381 7.99 18.30 -9.93
CA ALA A 381 7.10 18.39 -11.10
C ALA A 381 6.95 19.81 -11.65
N ASN A 382 8.07 20.46 -11.98
CA ASN A 382 8.10 21.81 -12.59
C ASN A 382 7.31 22.88 -11.82
N GLY A 383 7.33 22.85 -10.49
CA GLY A 383 6.62 23.83 -9.67
C GLY A 383 5.26 23.37 -9.14
N GLN A 384 4.68 22.31 -9.71
CA GLN A 384 3.33 21.87 -9.37
C GLN A 384 3.28 21.08 -8.06
N GLY A 385 4.36 20.40 -7.69
CA GLY A 385 4.43 19.51 -6.54
C GLY A 385 3.74 18.16 -6.73
N TRP A 386 3.05 17.98 -7.85
CA TRP A 386 2.43 16.73 -8.27
C TRP A 386 2.49 16.57 -9.79
N VAL A 387 2.37 15.33 -10.26
CA VAL A 387 2.30 14.95 -11.66
C VAL A 387 1.10 14.01 -11.87
N ARG A 388 0.47 14.12 -13.04
CA ARG A 388 -0.56 13.19 -13.53
C ARG A 388 -0.03 12.50 -14.78
N THR A 389 -0.08 11.18 -14.82
CA THR A 389 0.46 10.37 -15.91
C THR A 389 -0.59 9.41 -16.45
N ARG A 390 -0.91 9.58 -17.74
CA ARG A 390 -1.72 8.63 -18.50
C ARG A 390 -0.82 7.55 -19.07
N LEU A 391 -1.02 6.31 -18.64
CA LEU A 391 -0.25 5.15 -19.09
C LEU A 391 -0.91 4.45 -20.28
N SER A 392 -2.24 4.45 -20.35
CA SER A 392 -3.01 3.79 -21.42
C SER A 392 -4.20 4.63 -21.92
N ARG A 393 -5.03 4.06 -22.79
CA ARG A 393 -6.28 4.71 -23.25
C ARG A 393 -7.43 4.60 -22.26
N GLY A 394 -7.37 3.65 -21.33
CA GLY A 394 -8.39 3.48 -20.31
C GLY A 394 -7.87 3.84 -18.92
N PRO A 395 -8.66 3.55 -17.88
CA PRO A 395 -8.31 3.89 -16.51
C PRO A 395 -7.02 3.23 -16.03
N ASP A 396 -6.12 4.04 -15.48
CA ASP A 396 -4.89 3.66 -14.84
C ASP A 396 -4.99 3.93 -13.32
N THR A 397 -4.54 3.00 -12.49
CA THR A 397 -4.55 3.11 -11.02
C THR A 397 -3.17 2.78 -10.45
N ALA A 398 -2.55 3.73 -9.74
CA ALA A 398 -1.37 3.46 -8.92
C ALA A 398 -1.82 2.89 -7.57
N THR A 399 -1.20 1.80 -7.14
CA THR A 399 -1.58 1.07 -5.91
C THR A 399 -0.46 1.02 -4.88
N SER A 400 0.80 1.15 -5.32
CA SER A 400 1.95 1.02 -4.44
C SER A 400 3.14 1.80 -5.00
N LEU A 401 4.04 2.23 -4.13
CA LEU A 401 5.29 2.86 -4.52
C LEU A 401 6.44 2.33 -3.66
N ALA A 402 7.64 2.36 -4.23
CA ALA A 402 8.89 2.07 -3.57
C ALA A 402 9.98 3.04 -4.08
N VAL A 403 10.93 3.42 -3.23
CA VAL A 403 12.04 4.34 -3.59
C VAL A 403 13.34 3.55 -3.76
N GLN A 404 14.00 3.70 -4.90
CA GLN A 404 15.32 3.12 -5.18
C GLN A 404 16.43 3.88 -4.45
N ALA A 405 17.60 3.25 -4.32
CA ALA A 405 18.74 3.85 -3.61
C ALA A 405 19.30 5.12 -4.27
N ASP A 406 19.09 5.26 -5.58
CA ASP A 406 19.40 6.46 -6.38
C ASP A 406 18.35 7.58 -6.23
N GLY A 407 17.30 7.34 -5.44
CA GLY A 407 16.18 8.25 -5.22
C GLY A 407 15.01 8.04 -6.18
N CYS A 408 15.20 7.32 -7.29
CA CYS A 408 14.14 7.12 -8.28
C CYS A 408 12.92 6.44 -7.67
N ILE A 409 11.74 6.81 -8.18
CA ILE A 409 10.46 6.45 -7.60
C ILE A 409 9.84 5.37 -8.48
N VAL A 410 9.74 4.14 -7.96
CA VAL A 410 9.10 3.02 -8.63
C VAL A 410 7.64 2.95 -8.18
N VAL A 411 6.72 3.02 -9.14
CA VAL A 411 5.28 3.01 -8.89
C VAL A 411 4.65 1.79 -9.54
N GLY A 412 4.01 0.95 -8.75
CA GLY A 412 3.24 -0.20 -9.21
C GLY A 412 1.76 0.14 -9.33
N GLY A 413 1.11 -0.44 -10.34
CA GLY A 413 -0.32 -0.31 -10.53
C GLY A 413 -0.84 -1.11 -11.71
N TYR A 414 -1.96 -0.70 -12.26
CA TYR A 414 -2.54 -1.35 -13.43
C TYR A 414 -3.24 -0.38 -14.36
N SER A 415 -3.34 -0.79 -15.61
CA SER A 415 -4.10 -0.12 -16.65
C SER A 415 -5.24 -1.02 -17.15
N LEU A 416 -6.35 -0.42 -17.57
CA LEU A 416 -7.49 -1.11 -18.17
C LEU A 416 -7.58 -0.77 -19.67
N ASP A 417 -7.01 -1.62 -20.53
CA ASP A 417 -7.12 -1.50 -21.98
C ASP A 417 -7.60 -2.84 -22.57
N GLY A 418 -8.93 -3.00 -22.66
CA GLY A 418 -9.62 -4.26 -22.94
C GLY A 418 -9.59 -5.24 -21.77
N ASN A 419 -8.41 -5.51 -21.20
CA ASN A 419 -8.21 -6.28 -19.97
C ASN A 419 -7.28 -5.54 -19.02
N TYR A 420 -7.35 -5.85 -17.73
CA TYR A 420 -6.43 -5.32 -16.74
C TYR A 420 -5.01 -5.82 -16.99
N ARG A 421 -4.04 -4.89 -17.03
CA ARG A 421 -2.62 -5.15 -17.19
C ARG A 421 -1.83 -4.56 -16.04
N ALA A 422 -1.01 -5.37 -15.40
CA ALA A 422 -0.05 -4.95 -14.40
C ALA A 422 1.03 -4.06 -15.05
N VAL A 423 1.29 -2.89 -14.46
CA VAL A 423 2.28 -1.92 -14.95
C VAL A 423 3.17 -1.48 -13.78
N VAL A 424 4.45 -1.29 -14.08
CA VAL A 424 5.40 -0.60 -13.20
C VAL A 424 5.93 0.61 -13.97
N ALA A 425 5.91 1.78 -13.36
CA ALA A 425 6.48 3.02 -13.88
C ALA A 425 7.61 3.49 -12.97
N ARG A 426 8.61 4.17 -13.53
CA ARG A 426 9.68 4.82 -12.77
C ARG A 426 9.70 6.31 -13.06
N TYR A 427 9.80 7.10 -12.00
CA TYR A 427 9.91 8.56 -12.06
C TYR A 427 11.23 9.02 -11.46
N GLN A 428 11.73 10.14 -11.95
CA GLN A 428 12.94 10.77 -11.40
C GLN A 428 12.61 11.54 -10.11
N HIS A 429 13.58 11.58 -9.19
CA HIS A 429 13.46 12.27 -7.89
C HIS A 429 13.70 13.76 -7.99
#